data_AF-A0A1H7QLH1-F1
#
_entry.id   AF-A0A1H7QLH1-F1
#
_cell.length_a   1.000
_cell.length_b   1.000
_cell.length_c   1.000
_cell.angle_alpha   90.00
_cell.angle_beta   90.00
_cell.angle_gamma   90.00
#
_symmetry.space_group_name_H-M   'P 1'
#
loop_
_entity.id
_entity.type
_entity.pdbx_description
1 polymer ?
#
loop_
_entity_poly.entity_id
_entity_poly.type
_entity_poly.pdbx_seq_one_letter_code
_entity_poly.pdbx_strand_id
1 'polypeptide(L)'
;MGIPPVGPRLTVLTRALGLGAAAVLSLAVAAAPSAAQGASADAVRAAGPATHPAQPARAPHPVLTCKAGTAAPITFTPQLGQQAASVTVSGALSLTGCTSPDNSRPRLRSGKLTFTGSALASCTGIKSATGSGKIVWKDAQGVVLGTSTVVPNLAGIDSYNPGDVLLFGEITDGVMKGVRTAGNATPTTDISQCSAKGLSGIEGSGTVSFITTS
;
A
#
# COMPACT_ATOMS: atom_id res chain seq x y z
N MET A 1 -52.27 2.95 -23.17
CA MET A 1 -52.00 2.05 -22.03
C MET A 1 -50.72 2.52 -21.37
N GLY A 2 -50.84 3.19 -20.22
CA GLY A 2 -49.71 3.78 -19.50
C GLY A 2 -49.10 2.81 -18.52
N ILE A 3 -47.76 2.74 -18.49
CA ILE A 3 -46.96 1.98 -17.54
C ILE A 3 -46.61 2.92 -16.38
N PRO A 4 -46.94 2.61 -15.11
CA PRO A 4 -46.51 3.42 -13.97
C PRO A 4 -45.04 3.13 -13.60
N PRO A 5 -44.28 4.12 -13.10
CA PRO A 5 -42.93 3.90 -12.62
C PRO A 5 -42.92 3.27 -11.22
N VAL A 6 -42.19 2.16 -11.06
CA VAL A 6 -41.87 1.53 -9.78
C VAL A 6 -40.60 2.18 -9.23
N GLY A 7 -40.75 3.07 -8.26
CA GLY A 7 -39.63 3.60 -7.48
C GLY A 7 -39.22 2.63 -6.36
N PRO A 8 -37.92 2.48 -6.04
CA PRO A 8 -37.49 1.73 -4.87
C PRO A 8 -37.68 2.57 -3.59
N ARG A 9 -38.31 1.97 -2.59
CA ARG A 9 -38.40 2.49 -1.22
C ARG A 9 -37.04 2.36 -0.54
N LEU A 10 -36.41 3.49 -0.26
CA LEU A 10 -35.25 3.60 0.63
C LEU A 10 -35.70 3.35 2.07
N THR A 11 -35.43 2.16 2.61
CA THR A 11 -35.52 1.90 4.04
C THR A 11 -34.22 2.38 4.69
N VAL A 12 -34.25 3.59 5.24
CA VAL A 12 -33.18 4.15 6.07
C VAL A 12 -33.14 3.35 7.38
N LEU A 13 -32.10 2.54 7.57
CA LEU A 13 -31.84 1.84 8.82
C LEU A 13 -31.02 2.75 9.73
N THR A 14 -31.72 3.42 10.65
CA THR A 14 -31.15 4.18 11.76
C THR A 14 -30.42 3.21 12.69
N ARG A 15 -29.08 3.20 12.69
CA ARG A 15 -28.29 2.51 13.72
C ARG A 15 -27.81 3.52 14.75
N ALA A 16 -28.19 3.23 15.99
CA ALA A 16 -27.95 4.02 17.19
C ALA A 16 -26.45 4.22 17.48
N LEU A 17 -26.14 5.45 17.89
CA LEU A 17 -24.87 5.85 18.48
C LEU A 17 -24.68 5.12 19.83
N GLY A 18 -23.70 4.23 19.87
CA GLY A 18 -23.15 3.71 21.12
C GLY A 18 -22.05 4.64 21.63
N LEU A 19 -22.36 5.43 22.66
CA LEU A 19 -21.39 6.16 23.47
C LEU A 19 -20.55 5.16 24.28
N GLY A 20 -19.27 5.01 23.92
CA GLY A 20 -18.28 4.22 24.66
C GLY A 20 -17.25 5.13 25.33
N ALA A 21 -17.17 5.02 26.66
CA ALA A 21 -16.48 5.92 27.57
C ALA A 21 -14.94 5.97 27.41
N ALA A 22 -14.40 7.13 27.76
CA ALA A 22 -12.98 7.46 27.84
C ALA A 22 -12.24 6.68 28.94
N ALA A 23 -10.98 6.32 28.68
CA ALA A 23 -9.99 6.06 29.71
C ALA A 23 -8.71 6.83 29.35
N VAL A 24 -8.47 7.90 30.10
CA VAL A 24 -7.26 8.73 30.07
C VAL A 24 -6.24 8.06 30.99
N LEU A 25 -5.10 7.60 30.47
CA LEU A 25 -3.94 7.27 31.29
C LEU A 25 -2.86 8.32 31.08
N SER A 26 -2.73 9.19 32.07
CA SER A 26 -1.66 10.16 32.23
C SER A 26 -0.43 9.46 32.82
N LEU A 27 0.70 9.44 32.10
CA LEU A 27 2.00 9.18 32.71
C LEU A 27 2.80 10.49 32.71
N ALA A 28 2.95 11.05 33.91
CA ALA A 28 3.91 12.09 34.22
C ALA A 28 5.27 11.44 34.51
N VAL A 29 6.33 11.89 33.84
CA VAL A 29 7.71 11.60 34.25
C VAL A 29 8.46 12.93 34.43
N ALA A 30 9.10 13.01 35.60
CA ALA A 30 9.67 14.20 36.20
C ALA A 30 10.90 14.73 35.47
N ALA A 31 11.00 16.07 35.45
CA ALA A 31 12.21 16.81 35.14
C ALA A 31 13.14 16.85 36.38
N ALA A 32 14.44 16.74 36.16
CA ALA A 32 15.47 17.14 37.11
C ALA A 32 16.34 18.24 36.50
N PRO A 33 16.65 19.33 37.22
CA PRO A 33 17.61 20.33 36.80
C PRO A 33 19.00 19.96 37.33
N SER A 34 20.05 20.26 36.57
CA SER A 34 21.39 20.41 37.13
C SER A 34 22.09 21.55 36.41
N ALA A 35 22.32 22.60 37.18
CA ALA A 35 23.07 23.78 36.81
C ALA A 35 24.58 23.47 36.84
N ALA A 36 25.31 24.01 35.87
CA ALA A 36 26.72 24.33 36.04
C ALA A 36 27.00 25.65 35.31
N GLN A 37 27.22 26.70 36.09
CA GLN A 37 27.73 27.99 35.67
C GLN A 37 29.24 27.89 35.41
N GLY A 38 29.68 28.31 34.23
CA GLY A 38 31.08 28.53 33.91
C GLY A 38 31.19 29.75 33.00
N ALA A 39 31.66 30.86 33.56
CA ALA A 39 31.95 32.10 32.84
C ALA A 39 33.29 32.00 32.08
N SER A 40 33.35 32.57 30.88
CA SER A 40 34.50 33.34 30.37
C SER A 40 34.05 34.10 29.13
N ALA A 41 34.25 35.42 29.16
CA ALA A 41 33.94 36.34 28.10
C ALA A 41 35.07 36.34 27.07
N ASP A 42 34.74 35.96 25.83
CA ASP A 42 35.49 36.34 24.64
C ASP A 42 34.47 36.76 23.59
N ALA A 43 34.39 38.07 23.33
CA ALA A 43 33.51 38.67 22.35
C ALA A 43 34.03 38.41 20.94
N VAL A 44 33.91 37.16 20.46
CA VAL A 44 34.00 36.85 19.05
C VAL A 44 32.63 37.14 18.44
N ARG A 45 32.59 38.08 17.50
CA ARG A 45 31.40 38.46 16.73
C ARG A 45 30.98 37.26 15.87
N ALA A 46 30.22 36.34 16.47
CA ALA A 46 29.68 35.17 15.80
C ALA A 46 28.77 35.64 14.67
N ALA A 47 29.15 35.34 13.43
CA ALA A 47 28.26 35.44 12.29
C ALA A 47 27.05 34.55 12.62
N GLY A 48 25.89 35.18 12.85
CA GLY A 48 24.67 34.47 13.17
C GLY A 48 24.40 33.39 12.11
N PRO A 49 23.90 32.21 12.50
CA PRO A 49 23.58 31.16 11.54
C PRO A 49 22.64 31.75 10.49
N ALA A 50 23.10 31.83 9.25
CA ALA A 50 22.25 32.17 8.14
C ALA A 50 21.15 31.11 8.08
N THR A 51 19.94 31.48 8.50
CA THR A 51 18.75 30.66 8.35
C THR A 51 18.51 30.50 6.86
N HIS A 52 19.05 29.43 6.28
CA HIS A 52 18.67 29.02 4.93
C HIS A 52 17.16 28.78 4.94
N PRO A 53 16.39 29.41 4.07
CA PRO A 53 14.97 29.11 3.94
C PRO A 53 14.82 27.62 3.63
N ALA A 54 14.02 26.92 4.44
CA ALA A 54 13.72 25.51 4.22
C ALA A 54 13.15 25.34 2.80
N GLN A 55 13.82 24.56 1.97
CA GLN A 55 13.27 24.25 0.65
C GLN A 55 11.94 23.51 0.81
N PRO A 56 10.90 23.89 0.05
CA PRO A 56 9.62 23.19 0.08
C PRO A 56 9.82 21.71 -0.23
N ALA A 57 9.25 20.82 0.59
CA ALA A 57 9.24 19.39 0.31
C ALA A 57 8.58 19.15 -1.05
N ARG A 58 9.28 18.43 -1.94
CA ARG A 58 8.76 18.13 -3.28
C ARG A 58 7.58 17.17 -3.14
N ALA A 59 6.47 17.48 -3.81
CA ALA A 59 5.29 16.62 -3.79
C ALA A 59 5.61 15.22 -4.34
N PRO A 60 5.01 14.15 -3.76
CA PRO A 60 5.08 12.80 -4.30
C PRO A 60 4.64 12.76 -5.77
N HIS A 61 5.40 12.09 -6.61
CA HIS A 61 5.10 11.94 -8.04
C HIS A 61 5.51 10.55 -8.55
N PRO A 62 4.86 10.04 -9.60
CA PRO A 62 5.15 8.72 -10.15
C PRO A 62 6.51 8.71 -10.86
N VAL A 63 7.36 7.75 -10.50
CA VAL A 63 8.65 7.47 -11.13
C VAL A 63 8.57 6.35 -12.15
N LEU A 64 7.57 5.47 -12.02
CA LEU A 64 7.29 4.38 -12.93
C LEU A 64 5.81 4.02 -12.89
N THR A 65 5.20 3.74 -14.03
CA THR A 65 3.82 3.23 -14.13
C THR A 65 3.80 2.03 -15.06
N CYS A 66 3.13 0.95 -14.65
CA CYS A 66 3.03 -0.30 -15.40
C CYS A 66 1.57 -0.78 -15.45
N LYS A 67 1.24 -1.54 -16.49
CA LYS A 67 0.08 -2.43 -16.47
C LYS A 67 0.41 -3.66 -15.62
N ALA A 68 -0.51 -4.09 -14.79
CA ALA A 68 -0.38 -5.27 -13.95
C ALA A 68 -1.38 -6.35 -14.42
N GLY A 69 -0.95 -7.60 -14.42
CA GLY A 69 -1.82 -8.74 -14.73
C GLY A 69 -1.34 -10.00 -14.02
N THR A 70 -2.27 -10.87 -13.62
CA THR A 70 -1.93 -12.12 -12.93
C THR A 70 -1.10 -13.03 -13.84
N ALA A 71 0.09 -13.41 -13.37
CA ALA A 71 1.00 -14.32 -14.08
C ALA A 71 0.95 -15.75 -13.52
N ALA A 72 0.58 -15.88 -12.24
CA ALA A 72 0.18 -17.12 -11.61
C ALA A 72 -0.97 -16.79 -10.62
N PRO A 73 -1.99 -17.65 -10.50
CA PRO A 73 -3.15 -17.39 -9.64
C PRO A 73 -2.73 -16.93 -8.24
N ILE A 74 -3.47 -15.95 -7.72
CA ILE A 74 -3.30 -15.50 -6.34
C ILE A 74 -4.09 -16.47 -5.47
N THR A 75 -3.41 -17.31 -4.69
CA THR A 75 -4.02 -18.39 -3.93
C THR A 75 -4.16 -18.04 -2.45
N PHE A 76 -5.21 -18.55 -1.81
CA PHE A 76 -5.48 -18.41 -0.38
C PHE A 76 -5.49 -19.77 0.29
N THR A 77 -4.81 -19.90 1.43
CA THR A 77 -4.79 -21.13 2.23
C THR A 77 -4.94 -20.81 3.71
N PRO A 78 -6.05 -21.22 4.37
CA PRO A 78 -7.23 -21.86 3.78
C PRO A 78 -7.98 -20.96 2.79
N GLN A 79 -8.95 -21.54 2.06
CA GLN A 79 -9.84 -20.76 1.20
C GLN A 79 -10.57 -19.67 2.00
N LEU A 80 -10.81 -18.52 1.38
CA LEU A 80 -11.59 -17.46 1.99
C LEU A 80 -13.03 -17.92 2.17
N GLY A 81 -13.65 -17.57 3.29
CA GLY A 81 -15.06 -17.81 3.58
C GLY A 81 -15.74 -16.56 4.13
N GLN A 82 -16.97 -16.70 4.63
CA GLN A 82 -17.70 -15.58 5.24
C GLN A 82 -17.02 -15.06 6.51
N GLN A 83 -16.50 -15.97 7.33
CA GLN A 83 -15.79 -15.64 8.56
C GLN A 83 -14.35 -15.29 8.24
N ALA A 84 -13.83 -14.25 8.88
CA ALA A 84 -12.44 -13.87 8.75
C ALA A 84 -11.55 -14.95 9.39
N ALA A 85 -10.57 -15.44 8.64
CA ALA A 85 -9.58 -16.41 9.10
C ALA A 85 -8.16 -15.95 8.75
N SER A 86 -7.17 -16.42 9.51
CA SER A 86 -5.77 -16.24 9.11
C SER A 86 -5.52 -17.10 7.87
N VAL A 87 -5.11 -16.47 6.79
CA VAL A 87 -4.82 -17.13 5.51
C VAL A 87 -3.43 -16.78 5.05
N THR A 88 -2.74 -17.77 4.50
CA THR A 88 -1.56 -17.56 3.67
C THR A 88 -2.01 -17.16 2.27
N VAL A 89 -1.36 -16.14 1.72
CA VAL A 89 -1.55 -15.69 0.34
C VAL A 89 -0.25 -15.84 -0.44
N SER A 90 -0.33 -16.27 -1.69
CA SER A 90 0.81 -16.31 -2.60
C SER A 90 0.37 -16.11 -4.04
N GLY A 91 1.25 -15.60 -4.88
CA GLY A 91 0.94 -15.45 -6.29
C GLY A 91 2.07 -14.79 -7.07
N ALA A 92 1.80 -14.55 -8.36
CA ALA A 92 2.70 -13.79 -9.20
C ALA A 92 1.95 -12.84 -10.11
N LEU A 93 2.49 -11.63 -10.30
CA LEU A 93 2.01 -10.64 -11.26
C LEU A 93 3.07 -10.40 -12.34
N SER A 94 2.60 -10.17 -13.55
CA SER A 94 3.35 -9.57 -14.64
C SER A 94 3.14 -8.07 -14.65
N LEU A 95 4.23 -7.33 -14.78
CA LEU A 95 4.24 -5.89 -14.96
C LEU A 95 4.71 -5.60 -16.39
N THR A 96 3.88 -4.94 -17.18
CA THR A 96 4.14 -4.72 -18.61
C THR A 96 3.91 -3.27 -18.99
N GLY A 97 4.49 -2.85 -20.12
CA GLY A 97 4.32 -1.50 -20.64
C GLY A 97 4.77 -0.43 -19.65
N CYS A 98 5.86 -0.68 -18.91
CA CYS A 98 6.32 0.25 -17.90
C CYS A 98 6.91 1.52 -18.54
N THR A 99 6.45 2.68 -18.05
CA THR A 99 6.92 4.00 -18.46
C THR A 99 7.43 4.76 -17.24
N SER A 100 8.51 5.54 -17.39
CA SER A 100 9.09 6.38 -16.33
C SER A 100 8.78 7.85 -16.65
N PRO A 101 7.71 8.44 -16.07
CA PRO A 101 7.27 9.79 -16.44
C PRO A 101 8.29 10.88 -16.10
N ASP A 102 9.07 10.67 -15.03
CA ASP A 102 10.14 11.56 -14.58
C ASP A 102 11.51 11.24 -15.21
N ASN A 103 11.55 10.23 -16.09
CA ASN A 103 12.76 9.73 -16.73
C ASN A 103 13.86 9.25 -15.76
N SER A 104 13.52 8.93 -14.51
CA SER A 104 14.48 8.43 -13.51
C SER A 104 14.80 6.94 -13.67
N ARG A 105 13.95 6.19 -14.38
CA ARG A 105 14.04 4.73 -14.61
C ARG A 105 13.73 4.35 -16.07
N PRO A 106 14.35 4.99 -17.08
CA PRO A 106 13.93 4.85 -18.49
C PRO A 106 14.15 3.47 -19.08
N ARG A 107 15.07 2.69 -18.48
CA ARG A 107 15.40 1.34 -18.92
C ARG A 107 14.46 0.27 -18.36
N LEU A 108 13.68 0.55 -17.31
CA LEU A 108 12.73 -0.43 -16.77
C LEU A 108 11.48 -0.46 -17.66
N ARG A 109 11.24 -1.59 -18.34
CA ARG A 109 10.15 -1.75 -19.31
C ARG A 109 9.13 -2.80 -18.91
N SER A 110 9.56 -3.77 -18.12
CA SER A 110 8.69 -4.81 -17.58
C SER A 110 9.23 -5.33 -16.25
N GLY A 111 8.39 -6.06 -15.52
CA GLY A 111 8.78 -6.72 -14.29
C GLY A 111 7.97 -7.99 -14.05
N LYS A 112 8.50 -8.88 -13.23
CA LYS A 112 7.75 -10.01 -12.67
C LYS A 112 7.78 -9.90 -11.16
N LEU A 113 6.62 -9.75 -10.55
CA LEU A 113 6.44 -9.75 -9.10
C LEU A 113 6.02 -11.15 -8.66
N THR A 114 6.71 -11.71 -7.66
CA THR A 114 6.28 -12.91 -6.93
C THR A 114 6.16 -12.55 -5.46
N PHE A 115 5.09 -12.97 -4.79
CA PHE A 115 4.86 -12.60 -3.39
C PHE A 115 4.30 -13.74 -2.57
N THR A 116 4.53 -13.63 -1.27
CA THR A 116 3.89 -14.47 -0.25
C THR A 116 3.65 -13.64 1.01
N GLY A 117 2.60 -13.99 1.74
CA GLY A 117 2.23 -13.29 2.96
C GLY A 117 1.17 -14.04 3.73
N SER A 118 0.72 -13.40 4.80
CA SER A 118 -0.43 -13.83 5.59
C SER A 118 -1.33 -12.63 5.87
N ALA A 119 -2.63 -12.87 6.03
CA ALA A 119 -3.57 -11.84 6.44
C ALA A 119 -4.73 -12.46 7.22
N LEU A 120 -5.51 -11.62 7.90
CA LEU A 120 -6.81 -12.00 8.41
C LEU A 120 -7.86 -11.57 7.36
N ALA A 121 -8.42 -12.54 6.63
CA ALA A 121 -9.22 -12.29 5.44
C ALA A 121 -10.53 -13.08 5.42
N SER A 122 -11.53 -12.51 4.77
CA SER A 122 -12.82 -13.13 4.43
C SER A 122 -13.21 -12.75 3.00
N CYS A 123 -14.34 -13.25 2.53
CA CYS A 123 -14.95 -12.84 1.26
C CYS A 123 -15.31 -11.34 1.17
N THR A 124 -15.31 -10.62 2.30
CA THR A 124 -15.76 -9.23 2.38
C THR A 124 -14.65 -8.25 2.77
N GLY A 125 -13.44 -8.72 3.04
CA GLY A 125 -12.35 -7.83 3.41
C GLY A 125 -11.09 -8.53 3.91
N ILE A 126 -10.04 -7.74 4.06
CA ILE A 126 -8.71 -8.17 4.49
C ILE A 126 -8.21 -7.19 5.55
N LYS A 127 -7.55 -7.68 6.59
CA LYS A 127 -6.83 -6.86 7.57
C LYS A 127 -5.55 -7.54 8.02
N SER A 128 -4.66 -6.75 8.63
CA SER A 128 -3.41 -7.25 9.22
C SER A 128 -2.57 -8.11 8.27
N ALA A 129 -2.59 -7.78 6.97
CA ALA A 129 -1.72 -8.40 5.99
C ALA A 129 -0.24 -8.09 6.27
N THR A 130 0.58 -9.14 6.19
CA THR A 130 2.02 -9.08 6.29
C THR A 130 2.61 -9.94 5.18
N GLY A 131 3.86 -9.70 4.80
CA GLY A 131 4.50 -10.48 3.76
C GLY A 131 5.56 -9.69 3.02
N SER A 132 6.01 -10.26 1.91
CA SER A 132 6.94 -9.59 1.01
C SER A 132 6.76 -10.09 -0.42
N GLY A 133 7.18 -9.26 -1.36
CA GLY A 133 7.27 -9.61 -2.76
C GLY A 133 8.61 -9.23 -3.34
N LYS A 134 9.04 -9.98 -4.35
CA LYS A 134 10.24 -9.69 -5.13
C LYS A 134 9.83 -9.35 -6.55
N ILE A 135 10.29 -8.21 -7.04
CA ILE A 135 10.14 -7.79 -8.43
C ILE A 135 11.47 -8.03 -9.14
N VAL A 136 11.45 -8.76 -10.25
CA VAL A 136 12.58 -8.84 -11.20
C VAL A 136 12.30 -7.89 -12.34
N TRP A 137 13.15 -6.89 -12.54
CA TRP A 137 12.99 -5.86 -13.55
C TRP A 137 13.74 -6.18 -14.82
N LYS A 138 13.16 -5.83 -15.97
CA LYS A 138 13.75 -6.05 -17.29
C LYS A 138 13.65 -4.83 -18.20
N ASP A 139 14.57 -4.73 -19.14
CA ASP A 139 14.50 -3.77 -20.25
C ASP A 139 13.59 -4.25 -21.40
N ALA A 140 13.58 -3.48 -22.50
CA ALA A 140 12.78 -3.78 -23.69
C ALA A 140 13.22 -5.07 -24.39
N GLN A 141 14.48 -5.46 -24.23
CA GLN A 141 15.08 -6.66 -24.80
C GLN A 141 14.89 -7.88 -23.88
N GLY A 142 14.29 -7.69 -22.71
CA GLY A 142 14.08 -8.76 -21.72
C GLY A 142 15.28 -9.03 -20.83
N VAL A 143 16.33 -8.20 -20.89
CA VAL A 143 17.53 -8.32 -20.05
C VAL A 143 17.20 -7.88 -18.63
N VAL A 144 17.60 -8.68 -17.64
CA VAL A 144 17.38 -8.37 -16.22
C VAL A 144 18.26 -7.19 -15.81
N LEU A 145 17.64 -6.14 -15.28
CA LEU A 145 18.33 -4.92 -14.83
C LEU A 145 18.51 -4.85 -13.30
N GLY A 146 17.83 -5.73 -12.57
CA GLY A 146 17.92 -5.80 -11.13
C GLY A 146 16.65 -6.31 -10.48
N THR A 147 16.62 -6.24 -9.16
CA THR A 147 15.48 -6.68 -8.36
C THR A 147 15.04 -5.59 -7.40
N SER A 148 13.82 -5.71 -6.91
CA SER A 148 13.28 -4.90 -5.81
C SER A 148 12.51 -5.76 -4.84
N THR A 149 12.56 -5.41 -3.56
CA THR A 149 11.74 -6.06 -2.52
C THR A 149 10.63 -5.10 -2.12
N VAL A 150 9.38 -5.54 -2.27
CA VAL A 150 8.19 -4.82 -1.82
C VAL A 150 7.68 -5.44 -0.53
N VAL A 151 7.27 -4.60 0.43
CA VAL A 151 6.53 -5.01 1.62
C VAL A 151 5.15 -4.34 1.61
N PRO A 152 4.07 -5.04 2.01
CA PRO A 152 2.76 -4.42 2.14
C PRO A 152 2.80 -3.26 3.13
N ASN A 153 2.12 -2.15 2.79
CA ASN A 153 1.94 -1.03 3.71
C ASN A 153 0.43 -0.81 3.92
N LEU A 154 -0.08 -1.36 5.01
CA LEU A 154 -1.51 -1.30 5.34
C LEU A 154 -1.92 -0.07 6.13
N ALA A 155 -0.96 0.68 6.67
CA ALA A 155 -1.25 1.89 7.43
C ALA A 155 -1.87 2.99 6.54
N GLY A 156 -1.82 2.84 5.21
CA GLY A 156 -2.38 3.77 4.24
C GLY A 156 -3.60 3.27 3.47
N ILE A 157 -4.28 2.20 3.92
CA ILE A 157 -5.39 1.61 3.15
C ILE A 157 -6.73 1.81 3.85
N ASP A 158 -7.50 2.79 3.35
CA ASP A 158 -8.94 2.97 3.61
C ASP A 158 -9.81 2.41 2.46
N SER A 159 -9.29 1.46 1.65
CA SER A 159 -10.03 0.87 0.52
C SER A 159 -10.72 -0.45 0.90
N TYR A 160 -11.99 -0.57 0.52
CA TYR A 160 -12.81 -1.78 0.67
C TYR A 160 -12.53 -2.86 -0.41
N ASN A 161 -11.73 -2.56 -1.44
CA ASN A 161 -11.44 -3.52 -2.51
C ASN A 161 -10.20 -4.36 -2.16
N PRO A 162 -10.34 -5.69 -1.95
CA PRO A 162 -9.19 -6.55 -1.60
C PRO A 162 -8.12 -6.59 -2.69
N GLY A 163 -8.48 -6.31 -3.96
CA GLY A 163 -7.51 -6.24 -5.06
C GLY A 163 -6.59 -5.02 -4.97
N ASP A 164 -7.06 -3.94 -4.38
CA ASP A 164 -6.28 -2.70 -4.20
C ASP A 164 -5.14 -2.95 -3.22
N VAL A 165 -5.41 -3.67 -2.12
CA VAL A 165 -4.45 -3.95 -1.03
C VAL A 165 -3.14 -4.58 -1.51
N LEU A 166 -3.19 -5.41 -2.55
CA LEU A 166 -2.02 -6.08 -3.10
C LEU A 166 -1.07 -5.14 -3.86
N LEU A 167 -1.56 -3.97 -4.28
CA LEU A 167 -0.79 -2.99 -5.04
C LEU A 167 -0.27 -1.82 -4.18
N PHE A 168 -0.57 -1.81 -2.88
CA PHE A 168 -0.04 -0.83 -1.92
C PHE A 168 1.09 -1.41 -1.09
N GLY A 169 2.23 -0.75 -1.14
CA GLY A 169 3.44 -1.23 -0.49
C GLY A 169 4.57 -0.23 -0.55
N GLU A 170 5.68 -0.63 0.04
CA GLU A 170 6.93 0.12 0.01
C GLU A 170 8.04 -0.76 -0.53
N ILE A 171 8.87 -0.20 -1.41
CA ILE A 171 10.07 -0.87 -1.88
C ILE A 171 11.19 -0.62 -0.86
N THR A 172 11.51 -1.63 -0.07
CA THR A 172 12.51 -1.55 1.00
C THR A 172 13.93 -1.85 0.51
N ASP A 173 14.07 -2.49 -0.65
CA ASP A 173 15.38 -2.86 -1.20
C ASP A 173 15.43 -2.85 -2.74
N GLY A 174 16.63 -2.72 -3.28
CA GLY A 174 16.94 -2.85 -4.70
C GLY A 174 16.77 -1.57 -5.54
N VAL A 175 16.59 -1.73 -6.86
CA VAL A 175 16.70 -0.63 -7.85
C VAL A 175 15.60 0.46 -7.73
N MET A 176 14.53 0.14 -7.00
CA MET A 176 13.42 1.05 -6.71
C MET A 176 13.33 1.38 -5.21
N LYS A 177 14.38 1.16 -4.40
CA LYS A 177 14.35 1.43 -2.96
C LYS A 177 13.87 2.86 -2.65
N GLY A 178 13.00 2.99 -1.65
CA GLY A 178 12.45 4.28 -1.21
C GLY A 178 11.29 4.80 -2.07
N VAL A 179 10.69 3.95 -2.91
CA VAL A 179 9.42 4.29 -3.59
C VAL A 179 8.28 3.50 -2.97
N ARG A 180 7.08 4.07 -3.02
CA ARG A 180 5.84 3.39 -2.66
C ARG A 180 5.15 2.88 -3.90
N THR A 181 4.39 1.80 -3.77
CA THR A 181 3.49 1.33 -4.82
C THR A 181 2.07 1.75 -4.51
N ALA A 182 1.32 2.10 -5.54
CA ALA A 182 -0.11 2.35 -5.49
C ALA A 182 -0.74 1.85 -6.79
N GLY A 183 -1.92 1.26 -6.74
CA GLY A 183 -2.55 0.73 -7.93
C GLY A 183 -4.01 0.41 -7.75
N ASN A 184 -4.64 0.01 -8.84
CA ASN A 184 -5.98 -0.57 -8.86
C ASN A 184 -5.92 -1.93 -9.56
N ALA A 185 -6.78 -2.84 -9.12
CA ALA A 185 -6.96 -4.12 -9.77
C ALA A 185 -8.46 -4.43 -9.90
N THR A 186 -8.82 -4.94 -11.07
CA THR A 186 -10.14 -5.52 -11.34
C THR A 186 -10.00 -7.05 -11.34
N PRO A 187 -10.69 -7.75 -10.44
CA PRO A 187 -10.78 -9.21 -10.48
C PRO A 187 -11.37 -9.68 -11.80
N THR A 188 -10.78 -10.69 -12.42
CA THR A 188 -11.33 -11.40 -13.58
C THR A 188 -12.02 -12.71 -13.18
N THR A 189 -11.78 -13.19 -11.96
CA THR A 189 -12.48 -14.34 -11.37
C THR A 189 -13.85 -13.94 -10.84
N ASP A 190 -14.86 -14.79 -11.04
CA ASP A 190 -16.16 -14.63 -10.42
C ASP A 190 -16.08 -14.87 -8.89
N ILE A 191 -16.25 -13.80 -8.13
CA ILE A 191 -16.25 -13.83 -6.65
C ILE A 191 -17.65 -13.93 -6.05
N SER A 192 -18.71 -13.96 -6.86
CA SER A 192 -20.11 -13.95 -6.39
C SER A 192 -20.46 -15.15 -5.50
N GLN A 193 -19.74 -16.26 -5.67
CA GLN A 193 -19.95 -17.50 -4.92
C GLN A 193 -19.06 -17.64 -3.68
N CYS A 194 -18.22 -16.64 -3.36
CA CYS A 194 -17.25 -16.75 -2.27
C CYS A 194 -17.93 -17.10 -0.94
N SER A 195 -19.06 -16.47 -0.61
CA SER A 195 -19.77 -16.71 0.66
C SER A 195 -20.37 -18.12 0.76
N ALA A 196 -20.68 -18.76 -0.37
CA ALA A 196 -21.33 -20.06 -0.41
C ALA A 196 -20.34 -21.22 -0.57
N LYS A 197 -19.29 -21.04 -1.39
CA LYS A 197 -18.35 -22.10 -1.79
C LYS A 197 -16.92 -21.89 -1.28
N GLY A 198 -16.65 -20.70 -0.76
CA GLY A 198 -15.30 -20.25 -0.50
C GLY A 198 -14.55 -19.81 -1.77
N LEU A 199 -13.38 -19.21 -1.58
CA LEU A 199 -12.52 -18.74 -2.66
C LEU A 199 -11.07 -19.14 -2.39
N SER A 200 -10.57 -20.07 -3.20
CA SER A 200 -9.20 -20.59 -3.09
C SER A 200 -8.19 -19.77 -3.88
N GLY A 201 -8.64 -18.96 -4.83
CA GLY A 201 -7.77 -18.03 -5.53
C GLY A 201 -8.51 -17.04 -6.42
N ILE A 202 -7.78 -16.01 -6.85
CA ILE A 202 -8.25 -14.97 -7.76
C ILE A 202 -7.21 -14.65 -8.82
N GLU A 203 -7.72 -14.18 -9.94
CA GLU A 203 -6.96 -13.53 -10.99
C GLU A 203 -7.53 -12.12 -11.21
N GLY A 204 -6.71 -11.26 -11.78
CA GLY A 204 -7.08 -9.89 -12.08
C GLY A 204 -6.04 -9.17 -12.91
N SER A 205 -6.41 -7.96 -13.32
CA SER A 205 -5.55 -7.04 -14.06
C SER A 205 -5.83 -5.59 -13.65
N GLY A 206 -4.91 -4.68 -13.95
CA GLY A 206 -5.05 -3.27 -13.60
C GLY A 206 -3.78 -2.47 -13.84
N THR A 207 -3.54 -1.46 -13.03
CA THR A 207 -2.34 -0.60 -13.14
C THR A 207 -1.66 -0.43 -11.78
N VAL A 208 -0.33 -0.30 -11.82
CA VAL A 208 0.49 0.01 -10.66
C VAL A 208 1.43 1.16 -10.97
N SER A 209 1.51 2.12 -10.06
CA SER A 209 2.41 3.26 -10.06
C SER A 209 3.37 3.16 -8.89
N PHE A 210 4.62 3.50 -9.15
CA PHE A 210 5.70 3.61 -8.19
C PHE A 210 5.92 5.10 -7.95
N ILE A 211 5.76 5.57 -6.71
CA ILE A 211 5.69 6.99 -6.35
C ILE A 211 6.81 7.28 -5.36
N THR A 212 7.48 8.43 -5.51
CA THR A 212 8.48 8.89 -4.52
C THR A 212 7.88 9.01 -3.12
N THR A 213 8.64 8.62 -2.10
CA THR A 213 8.35 9.04 -0.71
C THR A 213 8.88 10.46 -0.52
N SER A 214 8.02 11.35 -0.05
CA SER A 214 8.41 12.70 0.41
C SER A 214 9.22 12.65 1.69
#